data_AF-A0A9J6RQZ9-F1
#
_entry.id   AF-A0A9J6RQZ9-F1
#
_cell.length_a   1.000
_cell.length_b   1.000
_cell.length_c   1.000
_cell.angle_alpha   90.00
_cell.angle_beta   90.00
_cell.angle_gamma   90.00
#
_symmetry.space_group_name_H-M   'P 1'
#
loop_
_entity.id
_entity.type
_entity.pdbx_description
1 polymer ?
#
loop_
_entity_poly.entity_id
_entity_poly.type
_entity_poly.pdbx_seq_one_letter_code
_entity_poly.pdbx_strand_id
1 'polypeptide(L)'
;MQNDLSTMQSVEIPVSKLEQMAYGHATAQFISCDNGFEGTWFERYRYLSECVSDNKEPEGWVAWQPFETWEWSDIVEQIDSEADSFLSTMKQALEYAKNGIVASAIDCSLDSDMNQLDMIHLIELGSKEQ
;
A
#
# COMPACT_ATOMS: atom_id res chain seq x y z
N MET A 1 -1.87 21.31 43.66
CA MET A 1 -1.15 21.07 42.39
C MET A 1 -1.79 19.85 41.75
N GLN A 2 -2.71 20.09 40.82
CA GLN A 2 -3.22 19.07 39.91
C GLN A 2 -2.17 18.94 38.79
N ASN A 3 -1.62 17.74 38.61
CA ASN A 3 -0.80 17.44 37.46
C ASN A 3 -1.76 17.11 36.31
N ASP A 4 -1.92 18.05 35.39
CA ASP A 4 -2.45 17.79 34.05
C ASP A 4 -1.49 16.84 33.32
N LEU A 5 -1.78 15.54 33.37
CA LEU A 5 -1.28 14.59 32.39
C LEU A 5 -2.06 14.83 31.10
N SER A 6 -1.56 15.81 30.33
CA SER A 6 -1.93 16.03 28.94
C SER A 6 -1.87 14.69 28.21
N THR A 7 -3.04 14.22 27.79
CA THR A 7 -3.22 13.18 26.79
C THR A 7 -2.45 13.60 25.54
N MET A 8 -1.22 13.10 25.40
CA MET A 8 -0.57 13.02 24.09
C MET A 8 -1.40 12.05 23.28
N GLN A 9 -2.42 12.57 22.59
CA GLN A 9 -2.99 11.90 21.44
C GLN A 9 -1.82 11.63 20.50
N SER A 10 -1.46 10.36 20.35
CA SER A 10 -0.57 9.92 19.28
C SER A 10 -1.12 10.50 17.99
N VAL A 11 -0.36 11.39 17.36
CA VAL A 11 -0.69 11.88 16.01
C VAL A 11 -0.60 10.66 15.11
N GLU A 12 -1.73 10.03 14.82
CA GLU A 12 -1.82 9.02 13.78
C GLU A 12 -1.44 9.73 12.48
N ILE A 13 -0.22 9.47 12.01
CA ILE A 13 0.19 9.91 10.67
C ILE A 13 -0.72 9.14 9.71
N PRO A 14 -1.57 9.83 8.91
CA PRO A 14 -2.47 9.15 8.02
C PRO A 14 -1.67 8.37 6.99
N VAL A 15 -1.91 7.05 6.92
CA VAL A 15 -1.31 6.15 5.93
C VAL A 15 -1.65 6.67 4.53
N SER A 16 -0.61 6.89 3.71
CA SER A 16 -0.74 7.46 2.36
C SER A 16 -1.58 6.58 1.44
N LYS A 17 -2.15 7.15 0.38
CA LYS A 17 -2.96 6.35 -0.56
C LYS A 17 -2.16 5.23 -1.23
N LEU A 18 -0.87 5.45 -1.49
CA LEU A 18 0.02 4.43 -2.03
C LEU A 18 0.23 3.29 -1.05
N GLU A 19 0.44 3.59 0.24
CA GLU A 19 0.54 2.55 1.27
C GLU A 19 -0.77 1.77 1.39
N GLN A 20 -1.92 2.45 1.41
CA GLN A 20 -3.22 1.76 1.41
C GLN A 20 -3.40 0.84 0.20
N MET A 21 -2.97 1.28 -0.98
CA MET A 21 -2.97 0.44 -2.19
C MET A 21 -2.00 -0.73 -2.06
N ALA A 22 -0.81 -0.51 -1.49
CA ALA A 22 0.20 -1.53 -1.34
C ALA A 22 -0.25 -2.67 -0.42
N TYR A 23 -0.64 -2.31 0.79
CA TYR A 23 -1.14 -3.24 1.79
C TYR A 23 -2.45 -3.90 1.36
N GLY A 24 -3.35 -3.14 0.70
CA GLY A 24 -4.56 -3.72 0.14
C GLY A 24 -4.29 -4.75 -0.97
N HIS A 25 -3.32 -4.48 -1.84
CA HIS A 25 -2.91 -5.42 -2.88
C HIS A 25 -2.28 -6.68 -2.27
N ALA A 26 -1.31 -6.51 -1.38
CA ALA A 26 -0.63 -7.63 -0.71
C ALA A 26 -1.63 -8.52 0.02
N THR A 27 -2.50 -7.94 0.85
CA THR A 27 -3.51 -8.69 1.63
C THR A 27 -4.42 -9.56 0.77
N ALA A 28 -4.86 -9.05 -0.38
CA ALA A 28 -5.72 -9.79 -1.29
C ALA A 28 -5.05 -11.05 -1.88
N GLN A 29 -3.72 -11.17 -1.81
CA GLN A 29 -2.99 -12.36 -2.27
C GLN A 29 -2.95 -13.49 -1.24
N PHE A 30 -3.13 -13.19 0.05
CA PHE A 30 -2.94 -14.17 1.12
C PHE A 30 -4.25 -14.68 1.71
N ILE A 31 -5.29 -13.85 1.74
CA ILE A 31 -6.49 -14.17 2.54
C ILE A 31 -7.81 -14.05 1.77
N SER A 32 -8.81 -14.76 2.25
CA SER A 32 -10.22 -14.57 1.96
C SER A 32 -11.01 -14.49 3.26
N CYS A 33 -12.16 -13.84 3.21
CA CYS A 33 -13.11 -13.81 4.32
C CYS A 33 -14.51 -14.11 3.80
N ASP A 34 -15.19 -15.08 4.39
CA ASP A 34 -16.60 -15.42 4.08
C ASP A 34 -17.55 -14.91 5.17
N ASN A 35 -17.08 -13.96 5.99
CA ASN A 35 -17.79 -13.46 7.17
C ASN A 35 -18.53 -12.13 6.93
N GLY A 36 -18.70 -11.72 5.66
CA GLY A 36 -19.42 -10.50 5.32
C GLY A 36 -18.72 -9.19 5.71
N PHE A 37 -17.40 -9.21 5.96
CA PHE A 37 -16.63 -8.00 6.24
C PHE A 37 -16.85 -6.94 5.15
N GLU A 38 -17.37 -5.78 5.52
CA GLU A 38 -17.53 -4.62 4.64
C GLU A 38 -16.28 -3.74 4.73
N GLY A 39 -15.66 -3.43 3.60
CA GLY A 39 -14.48 -2.57 3.54
C GLY A 39 -13.52 -2.94 2.41
N THR A 40 -12.43 -2.20 2.35
CA THR A 40 -11.29 -2.40 1.45
C THR A 40 -10.37 -3.52 1.94
N TRP A 41 -9.48 -4.00 1.08
CA TRP A 41 -8.44 -4.96 1.49
C TRP A 41 -7.43 -4.34 2.47
N PHE A 42 -7.22 -3.03 2.43
CA PHE A 42 -6.41 -2.33 3.43
C PHE A 42 -7.06 -2.32 4.82
N GLU A 43 -8.39 -2.14 4.89
CA GLU A 43 -9.11 -2.26 6.16
C GLU A 43 -9.06 -3.68 6.71
N ARG A 44 -9.07 -4.67 5.83
CA ARG A 44 -8.86 -6.07 6.23
C ARG A 44 -7.46 -6.32 6.78
N TYR A 45 -6.44 -5.79 6.12
CA TYR A 45 -5.08 -5.83 6.65
C TYR A 45 -5.01 -5.29 8.09
N ARG A 46 -5.53 -4.07 8.32
CA ARG A 46 -5.52 -3.46 9.65
C ARG A 46 -6.19 -4.34 10.70
N TYR A 47 -7.37 -4.88 10.37
CA TYR A 47 -8.09 -5.79 11.26
C TYR A 47 -7.29 -7.06 11.57
N LEU A 48 -6.67 -7.67 10.55
CA LEU A 48 -5.82 -8.85 10.75
C LEU A 48 -4.62 -8.55 11.65
N SER A 49 -3.93 -7.43 11.41
CA SER A 49 -2.78 -7.01 12.22
C SER A 49 -3.17 -6.71 13.67
N GLU A 50 -4.37 -6.14 13.90
CA GLU A 50 -4.94 -5.96 15.24
C GLU A 50 -5.23 -7.31 15.92
N CYS A 51 -5.87 -8.25 15.22
CA CYS A 51 -6.10 -9.62 15.72
C CYS A 51 -4.79 -10.30 16.14
N VAL A 52 -3.75 -10.26 15.28
CA VAL A 52 -2.44 -10.84 15.56
C VAL A 52 -1.77 -10.16 16.77
N SER A 53 -1.82 -8.82 16.84
CA SER A 53 -1.26 -8.06 17.97
C SER A 53 -1.94 -8.38 19.30
N ASP A 54 -3.25 -8.66 19.26
CA ASP A 54 -4.06 -9.08 20.40
C ASP A 54 -3.97 -10.59 20.71
N ASN A 55 -3.18 -11.35 19.94
CA ASN A 55 -3.10 -12.81 20.00
C ASN A 55 -4.48 -13.48 19.87
N LYS A 56 -5.28 -13.00 18.92
CA LYS A 56 -6.62 -13.50 18.56
C LYS A 56 -6.63 -14.02 17.13
N GLU A 57 -7.44 -15.04 16.87
CA GLU A 57 -7.70 -15.50 15.51
C GLU A 57 -8.74 -14.60 14.82
N PRO A 58 -8.55 -14.27 13.52
CA PRO A 58 -9.55 -13.57 12.72
C PRO A 58 -10.70 -14.53 12.34
N GLU A 59 -11.76 -14.55 13.13
CA GLU A 59 -12.89 -15.49 12.94
C GLU A 59 -13.53 -15.38 11.54
N GLY A 60 -13.64 -16.53 10.86
CA GLY A 60 -14.24 -16.65 9.53
C GLY A 60 -13.32 -16.21 8.38
N TRP A 61 -12.03 -16.02 8.66
CA TRP A 61 -11.01 -15.74 7.66
C TRP A 61 -10.23 -17.00 7.33
N VAL A 62 -9.78 -17.09 6.08
CA VAL A 62 -9.10 -18.26 5.55
C VAL A 62 -7.91 -17.78 4.72
N ALA A 63 -6.72 -18.31 5.00
CA ALA A 63 -5.55 -18.13 4.15
C ALA A 63 -5.67 -19.00 2.89
N TRP A 64 -5.27 -18.49 1.72
CA TRP A 64 -5.30 -19.25 0.46
C TRP A 64 -4.10 -20.19 0.32
N GLN A 65 -4.22 -21.23 -0.52
CA GLN A 65 -3.09 -22.05 -0.92
C GLN A 65 -1.98 -21.16 -1.50
N PRO A 66 -0.71 -21.35 -1.10
CA PRO A 66 -0.16 -22.44 -0.28
C PRO A 66 -0.02 -22.13 1.23
N PHE A 67 -0.70 -21.12 1.75
CA PHE A 67 -0.46 -20.52 3.07
C PHE A 67 -1.41 -21.02 4.18
N GLU A 68 -2.25 -22.03 3.96
CA GLU A 68 -3.25 -22.50 4.94
C GLU A 68 -2.67 -23.00 6.25
N THR A 69 -1.41 -23.41 6.21
CA THR A 69 -0.71 -23.98 7.36
C THR A 69 0.17 -22.96 8.06
N TRP A 70 0.22 -21.72 7.56
CA TRP A 70 1.02 -20.66 8.15
C TRP A 70 0.29 -20.08 9.35
N GLU A 71 1.06 -19.65 10.35
CA GLU A 71 0.53 -18.88 11.45
C GLU A 71 0.12 -17.48 10.96
N TRP A 72 -0.91 -16.90 11.56
CA TRP A 72 -1.39 -15.57 11.17
C TRP A 72 -0.32 -14.48 11.31
N SER A 73 0.59 -14.62 12.27
CA SER A 73 1.76 -13.73 12.41
C SER A 73 2.66 -13.79 11.18
N ASP A 74 2.95 -14.99 10.68
CA ASP A 74 3.81 -15.19 9.51
C ASP A 74 3.14 -14.65 8.24
N ILE A 75 1.81 -14.78 8.15
CA ILE A 75 1.02 -14.19 7.07
C ILE A 75 1.08 -12.66 7.11
N VAL A 76 0.93 -12.04 8.28
CA VAL A 76 1.05 -10.58 8.42
C VAL A 76 2.45 -10.10 8.05
N GLU A 77 3.50 -10.75 8.55
CA GLU A 77 4.89 -10.43 8.20
C GLU A 77 5.14 -10.52 6.69
N GLN A 78 4.58 -11.53 6.03
CA GLN A 78 4.69 -11.66 4.58
C GLN A 78 3.90 -10.58 3.84
N ILE A 79 2.69 -10.24 4.30
CA ILE A 79 1.91 -9.12 3.73
C ILE A 79 2.70 -7.81 3.85
N ASP A 80 3.33 -7.55 5.00
CA ASP A 80 4.15 -6.36 5.22
C ASP A 80 5.32 -6.30 4.23
N SER A 81 6.05 -7.42 4.07
CA SER A 81 7.16 -7.54 3.12
C SER A 81 6.72 -7.30 1.67
N GLU A 82 5.59 -7.89 1.25
CA GLU A 82 5.06 -7.72 -0.11
C GLU A 82 4.56 -6.29 -0.33
N ALA A 83 3.89 -5.69 0.66
CA ALA A 83 3.43 -4.32 0.60
C ALA A 83 4.60 -3.34 0.46
N ASP A 84 5.68 -3.52 1.24
CA ASP A 84 6.87 -2.68 1.15
C ASP A 84 7.55 -2.78 -0.22
N SER A 85 7.68 -4.00 -0.76
CA SER A 85 8.21 -4.25 -2.10
C SER A 85 7.36 -3.57 -3.18
N PHE A 86 6.04 -3.73 -3.11
CA PHE A 86 5.12 -3.14 -4.08
C PHE A 86 5.05 -1.62 -3.96
N LEU A 87 5.12 -1.08 -2.73
CA LEU A 87 5.20 0.36 -2.47
C LEU A 87 6.47 0.96 -3.06
N SER A 88 7.61 0.29 -2.91
CA SER A 88 8.88 0.68 -3.53
C SER A 88 8.74 0.75 -5.06
N THR A 89 8.12 -0.26 -5.66
CA THR A 89 7.84 -0.30 -7.11
C THR A 89 6.94 0.86 -7.55
N MET A 90 5.85 1.14 -6.84
CA MET A 90 4.97 2.27 -7.15
C MET A 90 5.69 3.63 -7.02
N LYS A 91 6.50 3.82 -5.98
CA LYS A 91 7.33 5.03 -5.80
C LYS A 91 8.31 5.20 -6.97
N GLN A 92 8.95 4.12 -7.39
CA GLN A 92 9.86 4.14 -8.53
C GLN A 92 9.15 4.50 -9.84
N ALA A 93 7.95 3.95 -10.08
CA ALA A 93 7.15 4.28 -11.25
C ALA A 93 6.75 5.77 -11.27
N LEU A 94 6.39 6.34 -10.11
CA LEU A 94 6.09 7.77 -9.99
C LEU A 94 7.32 8.65 -10.22
N GLU A 95 8.49 8.21 -9.76
CA GLU A 95 9.76 8.90 -10.03
C GLU A 95 10.09 8.90 -11.52
N TYR A 96 9.90 7.78 -12.22
CA TYR A 96 10.05 7.72 -13.67
C TYR A 96 9.04 8.62 -14.39
N ALA A 97 7.77 8.59 -14.01
CA ALA A 97 6.77 9.48 -14.59
C ALA A 97 7.17 10.95 -14.43
N LYS A 98 7.64 11.35 -13.24
CA LYS A 98 8.15 12.70 -12.96
C LYS A 98 9.31 13.06 -13.89
N ASN A 99 10.30 12.17 -14.03
CA ASN A 99 11.46 12.41 -14.87
C ASN A 99 11.07 12.53 -16.36
N GLY A 100 10.12 11.71 -16.82
CA GLY A 100 9.57 11.80 -18.18
C GLY A 100 8.89 13.14 -18.43
N ILE A 101 8.08 13.62 -17.49
CA ILE A 101 7.43 14.94 -17.59
C ILE A 101 8.49 16.04 -17.71
N VAL A 102 9.55 15.99 -16.90
CA VAL A 102 10.64 16.96 -16.94
C VAL A 102 11.37 16.94 -18.28
N ALA A 103 11.72 15.75 -18.78
CA ALA A 103 12.38 15.57 -20.07
C ALA A 103 11.52 16.12 -21.21
N SER A 104 10.24 15.75 -21.27
CA SER A 104 9.31 16.25 -22.28
C SER A 104 9.12 17.77 -22.21
N ALA A 105 9.13 18.36 -21.01
CA ALA A 105 9.02 19.80 -20.83
C ALA A 105 10.27 20.54 -21.37
N ILE A 106 11.48 20.01 -21.13
CA ILE A 106 12.73 20.56 -21.65
C ILE A 106 12.75 20.51 -23.18
N ASP A 107 12.28 19.41 -23.76
CA ASP A 107 12.26 19.19 -25.21
C ASP A 107 11.08 19.88 -25.92
N CYS A 108 10.26 20.65 -25.20
CA CYS A 108 9.02 21.26 -25.71
C CYS A 108 8.06 20.24 -26.38
N SER A 109 8.12 18.98 -25.94
CA SER A 109 7.31 17.87 -26.46
C SER A 109 6.21 17.42 -25.49
N LEU A 110 6.18 17.99 -24.29
CA LEU A 110 5.10 17.73 -23.32
C LEU A 110 3.77 18.21 -23.91
N ASP A 111 2.78 17.31 -23.97
CA ASP A 111 1.45 17.63 -24.46
C ASP A 111 0.87 18.80 -23.66
N SER A 112 0.30 19.79 -24.34
CA SER A 112 -0.36 20.92 -23.68
C SER A 112 -1.74 20.55 -23.09
N ASP A 113 -2.38 19.49 -23.60
CA ASP A 113 -3.62 18.95 -23.03
C ASP A 113 -3.29 17.88 -21.98
N MET A 114 -3.29 18.29 -20.71
CA MET A 114 -3.01 17.42 -19.58
C MET A 114 -3.99 16.23 -19.45
N ASN A 115 -5.13 16.25 -20.13
CA ASN A 115 -6.09 15.13 -20.12
C ASN A 115 -5.68 14.00 -21.08
N GLN A 116 -4.73 14.24 -21.99
CA GLN A 116 -4.25 13.27 -22.98
C GLN A 116 -2.83 12.78 -22.68
N LEU A 117 -2.29 13.09 -21.49
CA LEU A 117 -0.96 12.65 -21.10
C LEU A 117 -0.85 11.12 -21.09
N ASP A 118 0.05 10.60 -21.93
CA ASP A 118 0.43 9.20 -21.90
C ASP A 118 1.43 8.95 -20.76
N MET A 119 0.90 8.62 -19.60
CA MET A 119 1.69 8.32 -18.40
C MET A 119 2.62 7.12 -18.57
N ILE A 120 2.24 6.15 -19.42
CA ILE A 120 3.09 4.96 -19.67
C ILE A 120 4.31 5.40 -20.47
N HIS A 121 4.10 6.18 -21.54
CA HIS A 121 5.20 6.74 -22.31
C HIS A 121 6.14 7.60 -21.46
N LEU A 122 5.59 8.42 -20.54
CA LEU A 122 6.40 9.24 -19.65
C LEU A 122 7.22 8.41 -18.67
N ILE A 123 6.70 7.29 -18.17
CA ILE A 123 7.49 6.33 -17.36
C ILE A 123 8.64 5.75 -18.20
N GLU A 124 8.38 5.32 -19.44
CA GLU A 124 9.42 4.79 -20.33
C GLU A 124 10.51 5.83 -20.64
N LEU A 125 10.12 7.08 -20.88
CA LEU A 125 11.04 8.18 -21.11
C LEU A 125 11.88 8.46 -19.86
N GLY A 126 11.24 8.70 -18.72
CA GLY A 126 11.95 9.05 -17.48
C GLY A 126 12.78 7.92 -16.88
N SER A 127 12.50 6.66 -17.23
CA SER A 127 13.36 5.54 -16.85
C SER A 127 14.77 5.60 -17.48
N LYS A 128 14.94 6.32 -18.59
CA LYS A 128 16.21 6.49 -19.32
C LYS A 128 17.07 7.62 -18.76
N GLU A 129 16.50 8.48 -17.91
CA GLU A 129 17.15 9.66 -17.32
C GLU A 129 17.85 9.34 -15.97
N GLN A 130 18.16 8.07 -15.71
CA GLN A 130 18.82 7.58 -14.49
C GLN A 130 20.34 7.61 -14.58
#